data_AF-A0A6A8NKA0-F1
#
_entry.id   AF-A0A6A8NKA0-F1
#
_cell.length_a   1.000
_cell.length_b   1.000
_cell.length_c   1.000
_cell.angle_alpha   90.00
_cell.angle_beta   90.00
_cell.angle_gamma   90.00
#
_symmetry.space_group_name_H-M   'P 1'
#
loop_
_entity.id
_entity.type
_entity.pdbx_description
1 polymer ?
#
loop_
_entity_poly.entity_id
_entity_poly.type
_entity_poly.pdbx_seq_one_letter_code
_entity_poly.pdbx_strand_id
1 'polypeptide(L)'
;SKADFAFLLHGFYHLKETGTMAIVLPHGVLFRGAAEGVIRKKLLEDGSIYAVIGMPANLFFGTSIPTTVIVLKKNRQTRDVLFIDASREFVKGKNQNKLSEENIQKILETYAERKDVEKYAHLATFDEIKENDYNLNIPRYVDTFEEEEPIDMVHVGNDIKKIRQEQQVLEKELLEAISSLQTTPENEAWLQGALEVFKHEQ
;
A
#
# COMPACT_ATOMS: atom_id res chain seq x y z
N SER A 1 19.78 -0.48 -11.22
CA SER A 1 20.50 -1.74 -10.96
C SER A 1 19.48 -2.87 -10.98
N LYS A 2 19.72 -3.98 -11.71
CA LYS A 2 18.83 -5.16 -11.85
C LYS A 2 19.49 -6.40 -11.26
N ALA A 3 20.03 -6.27 -10.04
CA ALA A 3 20.83 -7.31 -9.39
C ALA A 3 19.98 -8.30 -8.57
N ASP A 4 18.71 -7.98 -8.30
CA ASP A 4 17.84 -8.76 -7.42
C ASP A 4 17.74 -10.24 -7.83
N PHE A 5 17.46 -10.49 -9.12
CA PHE A 5 17.40 -11.85 -9.65
C PHE A 5 18.77 -12.54 -9.69
N ALA A 6 19.88 -11.80 -9.76
CA ALA A 6 21.20 -12.42 -9.71
C ALA A 6 21.45 -13.06 -8.34
N PHE A 7 21.11 -12.37 -7.24
CA PHE A 7 21.22 -12.93 -5.90
C PHE A 7 20.22 -14.06 -5.65
N LEU A 8 18.97 -13.91 -6.12
CA LEU A 8 17.96 -14.95 -6.03
C LEU A 8 18.43 -16.23 -6.74
N LEU A 9 18.86 -16.11 -8.01
CA LEU A 9 19.33 -17.26 -8.79
C LEU A 9 20.60 -17.87 -8.22
N HIS A 10 21.53 -17.05 -7.73
CA HIS A 10 22.76 -17.54 -7.09
C HIS A 10 22.46 -18.38 -5.85
N GLY A 11 21.58 -17.92 -4.96
CA GLY A 11 21.17 -18.69 -3.79
C GLY A 11 20.40 -19.95 -4.18
N PHE A 12 19.48 -19.82 -5.15
CA PHE A 12 18.68 -20.95 -5.64
C PHE A 12 19.54 -22.06 -6.25
N TYR A 13 20.59 -21.70 -7.00
CA TYR A 13 21.54 -22.64 -7.59
C TYR A 13 22.19 -23.55 -6.54
N HIS A 14 22.63 -22.97 -5.41
CA HIS A 14 23.35 -23.69 -4.35
C HIS A 14 22.46 -24.52 -3.42
N LEU A 15 21.13 -24.45 -3.56
CA LEU A 15 20.23 -25.30 -2.80
C LEU A 15 20.45 -26.78 -3.15
N LYS A 16 20.36 -27.64 -2.13
CA LYS A 16 20.15 -29.08 -2.35
C LYS A 16 18.82 -29.30 -3.06
N GLU A 17 18.67 -30.46 -3.69
CA GLU A 17 17.44 -30.89 -4.36
C GLU A 17 16.19 -30.88 -3.46
N THR A 18 16.36 -31.05 -2.14
CA THR A 18 15.30 -30.94 -1.12
C THR A 18 15.33 -29.61 -0.35
N GLY A 19 16.16 -28.67 -0.80
CA GLY A 19 16.43 -27.41 -0.12
C GLY A 19 15.27 -26.41 -0.24
N THR A 20 15.19 -25.54 0.76
CA THR A 20 14.30 -24.37 0.78
C THR A 20 15.14 -23.13 1.01
N MET A 21 14.84 -22.05 0.28
CA MET A 21 15.44 -20.72 0.44
C MET A 21 14.33 -19.71 0.71
N ALA A 22 14.60 -18.75 1.58
CA ALA A 22 13.80 -17.54 1.70
C ALA A 22 14.71 -16.33 1.47
N ILE A 23 14.26 -15.37 0.67
CA ILE A 23 15.03 -14.16 0.35
C ILE A 23 14.15 -12.91 0.42
N VAL A 24 14.69 -11.85 1.01
CA VAL A 24 14.04 -10.53 1.08
C VAL A 24 14.41 -9.73 -0.15
N LEU A 25 13.40 -9.23 -0.88
CA LEU A 25 13.58 -8.46 -2.11
C LEU A 25 12.59 -7.27 -2.16
N PRO A 26 12.86 -6.23 -2.95
CA PRO A 26 11.87 -5.19 -3.23
C PRO A 26 10.71 -5.75 -4.08
N HIS A 27 9.51 -5.19 -3.95
CA HIS A 27 8.31 -5.66 -4.67
C HIS A 27 8.45 -5.67 -6.20
N GLY A 28 9.35 -4.85 -6.75
CA GLY A 28 9.54 -4.78 -8.21
C GLY A 28 9.86 -6.13 -8.87
N VAL A 29 10.50 -7.06 -8.16
CA VAL A 29 10.81 -8.40 -8.71
C VAL A 29 9.55 -9.20 -9.07
N LEU A 30 8.40 -8.87 -8.46
CA LEU A 30 7.13 -9.55 -8.65
C LEU A 30 6.48 -9.21 -10.00
N PHE A 31 6.76 -8.04 -10.57
CA PHE A 31 6.03 -7.54 -11.74
C PHE A 31 6.91 -6.91 -12.83
N ARG A 32 8.16 -6.52 -12.54
CA ARG A 32 9.04 -5.94 -13.56
C ARG A 32 9.22 -6.92 -14.73
N GLY A 33 9.10 -6.39 -15.94
CA GLY A 33 9.14 -7.16 -17.19
C GLY A 33 10.54 -7.36 -17.76
N ALA A 34 10.64 -7.46 -19.08
CA ALA A 34 11.88 -7.73 -19.82
C ALA A 34 12.60 -8.99 -19.29
N ALA A 35 13.92 -8.95 -19.13
CA ALA A 35 14.71 -10.09 -18.67
C ALA A 35 14.24 -10.66 -17.31
N GLU A 36 13.82 -9.82 -16.37
CA GLU A 36 13.33 -10.28 -15.07
C GLU A 36 12.00 -11.02 -15.19
N GLY A 37 11.11 -10.58 -16.08
CA GLY A 37 9.86 -11.27 -16.39
C GLY A 37 10.11 -12.66 -16.99
N VAL A 38 11.11 -12.79 -17.87
CA VAL A 38 11.49 -14.09 -18.45
C VAL A 38 12.02 -15.05 -17.38
N ILE A 39 12.89 -14.57 -16.48
CA ILE A 39 13.43 -15.38 -15.38
C ILE A 39 12.30 -15.80 -14.43
N ARG A 40 11.44 -14.87 -14.02
CA ARG A 40 10.30 -15.14 -13.13
C ARG A 40 9.37 -16.19 -13.73
N LYS A 41 9.00 -16.03 -15.00
CA LYS A 41 8.18 -17.00 -15.73
C LYS A 41 8.81 -18.40 -15.69
N LYS A 42 10.11 -18.50 -15.95
CA LYS A 42 10.82 -19.79 -15.90
C LYS A 42 10.78 -20.43 -14.51
N LEU A 43 11.03 -19.64 -13.46
CA LEU A 43 10.95 -20.13 -12.07
C LEU A 43 9.54 -20.61 -11.69
N LEU A 44 8.50 -19.98 -12.21
CA LEU A 44 7.10 -20.39 -11.99
C LEU A 44 6.76 -21.66 -12.77
N GLU A 45 7.19 -21.76 -14.03
CA GLU A 45 7.01 -22.95 -14.87
C GLU A 45 7.69 -24.18 -14.26
N ASP A 46 8.84 -23.99 -13.61
CA ASP A 46 9.59 -25.03 -12.90
C ASP A 46 9.05 -25.30 -11.48
N GLY A 47 7.98 -24.61 -11.05
CA GLY A 47 7.40 -24.77 -9.70
C GLY A 47 8.33 -24.32 -8.56
N SER A 48 9.35 -23.53 -8.88
CA SER A 48 10.43 -23.18 -7.96
C SER A 48 10.01 -22.12 -6.93
N ILE A 49 9.09 -21.22 -7.28
CA ILE A 49 8.53 -20.24 -6.34
C ILE A 49 7.42 -20.91 -5.53
N TYR A 50 7.57 -20.93 -4.21
CA TYR A 50 6.69 -21.62 -3.28
C TYR A 50 5.69 -20.70 -2.57
N ALA A 51 6.15 -19.51 -2.20
CA ALA A 51 5.34 -18.48 -1.55
C ALA A 51 5.91 -17.08 -1.82
N VAL A 52 5.01 -16.10 -1.83
CA VAL A 52 5.29 -14.66 -1.88
C VAL A 52 4.61 -14.01 -0.69
N ILE A 53 5.39 -13.43 0.22
CA ILE A 53 4.89 -12.82 1.45
C ILE A 53 5.18 -11.32 1.39
N GLY A 54 4.14 -10.50 1.45
CA GLY A 54 4.24 -9.05 1.49
C GLY A 54 4.53 -8.58 2.91
N MET A 55 5.69 -7.95 3.13
CA MET A 55 6.07 -7.48 4.45
C MET A 55 5.60 -6.05 4.70
N PRO A 56 5.40 -5.65 5.97
CA PRO A 56 5.08 -4.27 6.33
C PRO A 56 6.08 -3.26 5.77
N ALA A 57 5.57 -2.07 5.45
CA ALA A 57 6.40 -0.91 5.18
C ALA A 57 7.22 -0.52 6.41
N ASN A 58 8.30 0.23 6.20
CA ASN A 58 9.13 0.79 7.26
C ASN A 58 9.70 -0.23 8.27
N LEU A 59 9.92 -1.47 7.84
CA LEU A 59 10.49 -2.55 8.67
C LEU A 59 12.03 -2.50 8.74
N PHE A 60 12.69 -2.08 7.65
CA PHE A 60 14.15 -2.12 7.51
C PHE A 60 14.79 -0.76 7.73
N PHE A 61 16.07 -0.75 8.12
CA PHE A 61 16.86 0.48 8.18
C PHE A 61 17.24 0.95 6.78
N GLY A 62 17.14 2.26 6.55
CA GLY A 62 17.53 2.87 5.28
C GLY A 62 16.47 2.88 4.18
N THR A 63 15.28 2.30 4.39
CA THR A 63 14.15 2.44 3.47
C THR A 63 12.81 2.27 4.18
N SER A 64 11.84 3.11 3.80
CA SER A 64 10.44 2.96 4.24
C SER A 64 9.60 2.12 3.27
N ILE A 65 10.17 1.72 2.13
CA ILE A 65 9.47 0.95 1.10
C ILE A 65 9.17 -0.46 1.62
N PRO A 66 7.94 -0.99 1.43
CA PRO A 66 7.63 -2.37 1.76
C PRO A 66 8.46 -3.35 0.92
N THR A 67 8.80 -4.48 1.52
CA THR A 67 9.58 -5.54 0.88
C THR A 67 8.75 -6.81 0.80
N THR A 68 9.25 -7.81 0.09
CA THR A 68 8.64 -9.13 0.03
C THR A 68 9.66 -10.20 0.42
N VAL A 69 9.18 -11.24 1.09
CA VAL A 69 9.92 -12.48 1.27
C VAL A 69 9.42 -13.46 0.20
N ILE A 70 10.34 -13.91 -0.65
CA ILE A 70 10.06 -14.97 -1.63
C ILE A 70 10.68 -16.25 -1.13
N VAL A 71 9.87 -17.29 -1.04
CA VAL A 71 10.30 -18.64 -0.68
C VAL A 71 10.44 -19.47 -1.96
N LEU A 72 11.60 -20.11 -2.12
CA LEU A 72 11.90 -21.01 -3.23
C LEU A 72 12.20 -22.41 -2.72
N LYS A 73 11.78 -23.42 -3.50
CA LYS A 73 12.05 -24.84 -3.24
C LYS A 73 12.44 -25.54 -4.54
N LYS A 74 13.34 -26.53 -4.47
CA LYS A 74 13.65 -27.41 -5.61
C LYS A 74 12.71 -28.62 -5.66
N ASN A 75 12.59 -29.23 -6.85
CA ASN A 75 11.90 -30.51 -7.11
C ASN A 75 10.48 -30.62 -6.55
N ARG A 76 9.71 -29.55 -6.68
CA ARG A 76 8.28 -29.59 -6.40
C ARG A 76 7.52 -30.22 -7.56
N GLN A 77 6.53 -31.03 -7.23
CA GLN A 77 5.59 -31.56 -8.22
C GLN A 77 4.51 -30.53 -8.59
N THR A 78 4.17 -29.65 -7.67
CA THR A 78 3.13 -28.64 -7.83
C THR A 78 3.72 -27.27 -8.15
N ARG A 79 2.93 -26.44 -8.82
CA ARG A 79 3.31 -25.12 -9.33
C ARG A 79 2.46 -23.98 -8.77
N ASP A 80 1.66 -24.30 -7.74
CA ASP A 80 0.91 -23.34 -6.94
C ASP A 80 1.85 -22.43 -6.14
N VAL A 81 1.44 -21.18 -5.94
CA VAL A 81 2.15 -20.17 -5.17
C VAL A 81 1.22 -19.65 -4.09
N LEU A 82 1.67 -19.71 -2.84
CA LEU A 82 0.93 -19.08 -1.74
C LEU A 82 1.27 -17.59 -1.69
N PHE A 83 0.25 -16.74 -1.77
CA PHE A 83 0.35 -15.32 -1.52
C PHE A 83 -0.10 -15.02 -0.10
N ILE A 84 0.67 -14.22 0.64
CA ILE A 84 0.30 -13.73 1.97
C ILE A 84 0.51 -12.22 1.98
N ASP A 85 -0.52 -11.44 2.29
CA ASP A 85 -0.40 -10.01 2.56
C ASP A 85 -0.24 -9.74 4.06
N ALA A 86 1.01 -9.77 4.52
CA ALA A 86 1.36 -9.41 5.89
C ALA A 86 1.68 -7.91 6.04
N SER A 87 1.27 -7.05 5.10
CA SER A 87 1.57 -5.60 5.16
C SER A 87 1.00 -4.90 6.39
N ARG A 88 -0.08 -5.45 6.96
CA ARG A 88 -0.76 -4.97 8.18
C ARG A 88 -0.23 -5.62 9.47
N GLU A 89 0.68 -6.58 9.37
CA GLU A 89 1.22 -7.31 10.51
C GLU A 89 2.41 -6.58 11.12
N PHE A 90 2.16 -5.53 11.90
CA PHE A 90 3.23 -4.84 12.61
C PHE A 90 2.74 -4.08 13.84
N VAL A 91 3.67 -3.90 14.78
CA VAL A 91 3.58 -2.91 15.84
C VAL A 91 4.27 -1.64 15.35
N LYS A 92 3.52 -0.52 15.36
CA LYS A 92 4.05 0.78 14.98
C LYS A 92 5.13 1.21 15.96
N GLY A 93 6.35 1.38 15.48
CA GLY A 93 7.44 1.98 16.25
C GLY A 93 7.68 3.43 15.85
N LYS A 94 8.60 4.09 16.57
CA LYS A 94 8.89 5.52 16.36
C LYS A 94 9.56 5.80 15.02
N ASN A 95 10.60 5.03 14.69
CA ASN A 95 11.37 5.19 13.44
C ASN A 95 11.12 4.04 12.46
N GLN A 96 10.79 2.85 12.98
CA GLN A 96 10.59 1.62 12.22
C GLN A 96 9.42 0.85 12.81
N ASN A 97 8.68 0.17 11.95
CA ASN A 97 7.73 -0.84 12.34
C ASN A 97 8.46 -2.09 12.83
N LYS A 98 7.82 -2.83 13.74
CA LYS A 98 8.36 -4.08 14.29
C LYS A 98 7.36 -5.19 14.10
N LEU A 99 7.85 -6.40 13.84
CA LEU A 99 7.04 -7.60 13.91
C LEU A 99 6.99 -8.06 15.38
N SER A 100 5.80 -8.18 15.96
CA SER A 100 5.64 -8.87 17.24
C SER A 100 5.77 -10.39 17.05
N GLU A 101 5.95 -11.14 18.13
CA GLU A 101 5.92 -12.61 18.08
C GLU A 101 4.57 -13.12 17.55
N GLU A 102 3.46 -12.47 17.91
CA GLU A 102 2.13 -12.79 17.41
C GLU A 102 2.02 -12.59 15.90
N ASN A 103 2.52 -11.47 15.37
CA ASN A 103 2.55 -11.22 13.92
C ASN A 103 3.35 -12.30 13.19
N ILE A 104 4.53 -12.67 13.73
CA ILE A 104 5.38 -13.70 13.15
C ILE A 104 4.65 -15.05 13.16
N GLN A 105 4.05 -15.41 14.29
CA GLN A 105 3.36 -16.69 14.45
C GLN A 105 2.19 -16.81 13.45
N LYS A 106 1.38 -15.76 13.30
CA LYS A 106 0.28 -15.73 12.33
C LYS A 106 0.76 -15.95 10.89
N ILE A 107 1.85 -15.29 10.49
CA ILE A 107 2.45 -15.46 9.15
C ILE A 107 2.94 -16.90 8.96
N LEU A 108 3.62 -17.46 9.97
CA LEU A 108 4.17 -18.81 9.92
C LEU A 108 3.08 -19.89 9.88
N GLU A 109 2.01 -19.73 10.66
CA GLU A 109 0.84 -20.62 10.66
C GLU A 109 0.18 -20.62 9.29
N THR A 110 -0.10 -19.43 8.74
CA THR A 110 -0.69 -19.28 7.40
C THR A 110 0.19 -19.90 6.33
N TYR A 111 1.51 -19.69 6.41
CA TYR A 111 2.48 -20.30 5.51
C TYR A 111 2.51 -21.84 5.61
N ALA A 112 2.38 -22.39 6.82
CA ALA A 112 2.39 -23.82 7.06
C ALA A 112 1.09 -24.49 6.59
N GLU A 113 -0.06 -23.85 6.81
CA GLU A 113 -1.36 -24.38 6.41
C GLU A 113 -1.58 -24.36 4.90
N ARG A 114 -1.05 -23.35 4.20
CA ARG A 114 -1.22 -23.16 2.75
C ARG A 114 -2.67 -23.24 2.30
N LYS A 115 -3.52 -22.42 2.91
CA LYS A 115 -4.93 -22.30 2.56
C LYS A 115 -5.27 -20.85 2.32
N ASP A 116 -6.40 -20.66 1.65
CA ASP A 116 -6.98 -19.34 1.47
C ASP A 116 -7.45 -18.81 2.83
N VAL A 117 -7.15 -17.54 3.07
CA VAL A 117 -7.59 -16.79 4.24
C VAL A 117 -8.12 -15.47 3.73
N GLU A 118 -9.39 -15.20 3.99
CA GLU A 118 -10.08 -14.01 3.52
C GLU A 118 -9.28 -12.74 3.81
N LYS A 119 -9.06 -11.92 2.77
CA LYS A 119 -8.30 -10.66 2.80
C LYS A 119 -6.87 -10.77 3.35
N TYR A 120 -6.28 -11.97 3.37
CA TYR A 120 -4.95 -12.19 3.95
C TYR A 120 -4.06 -13.15 3.15
N ALA A 121 -4.59 -14.27 2.67
CA ALA A 121 -3.81 -15.25 1.92
C ALA A 121 -4.62 -15.95 0.83
N HIS A 122 -3.95 -16.32 -0.25
CA HIS A 122 -4.55 -17.04 -1.37
C HIS A 122 -3.55 -18.04 -1.96
N LEU A 123 -3.98 -19.28 -2.15
CA LEU A 123 -3.20 -20.33 -2.79
C LEU A 123 -3.49 -20.33 -4.29
N ALA A 124 -2.78 -19.48 -5.02
CA ALA A 124 -3.01 -19.33 -6.45
C ALA A 124 -2.55 -20.56 -7.23
N THR A 125 -3.40 -20.99 -8.17
CA THR A 125 -3.05 -22.06 -9.11
C THR A 125 -2.08 -21.57 -10.18
N PHE A 126 -1.38 -22.48 -10.84
CA PHE A 126 -0.50 -22.10 -11.95
C PHE A 126 -1.26 -21.46 -13.13
N ASP A 127 -2.49 -21.91 -13.39
CA ASP A 127 -3.33 -21.37 -14.45
C ASP A 127 -3.77 -19.93 -14.13
N GLU A 128 -4.17 -19.66 -12.90
CA GLU A 128 -4.47 -18.30 -12.42
C GLU A 128 -3.25 -17.36 -12.53
N ILE A 129 -2.04 -17.86 -12.21
CA ILE A 129 -0.80 -17.08 -12.36
C ILE A 129 -0.51 -16.79 -13.84
N LYS A 130 -0.83 -17.73 -14.73
CA LYS A 130 -0.68 -17.56 -16.17
C LYS A 130 -1.68 -16.55 -16.74
N GLU A 131 -2.93 -16.58 -16.28
CA GLU A 131 -3.96 -15.58 -16.60
C GLU A 131 -3.53 -14.17 -16.15
N ASN A 132 -2.79 -14.09 -15.04
CA ASN A 132 -2.17 -12.86 -14.55
C ASN A 132 -0.82 -12.52 -15.23
N ASP A 133 -0.51 -13.07 -16.40
CA ASP A 133 0.73 -12.82 -17.16
C ASP A 133 2.02 -13.05 -16.35
N TYR A 134 2.01 -14.04 -15.44
CA TYR A 134 3.13 -14.31 -14.52
C TYR A 134 3.49 -13.11 -13.64
N ASN A 135 2.53 -12.20 -13.41
CA ASN A 135 2.65 -11.09 -12.48
C ASN A 135 2.32 -11.59 -11.07
N LEU A 136 3.26 -11.47 -10.15
CA LEU A 136 3.13 -11.92 -8.76
C LEU A 136 2.78 -10.77 -7.81
N ASN A 137 2.26 -9.65 -8.31
CA ASN A 137 1.83 -8.55 -7.46
C ASN A 137 0.69 -9.02 -6.54
N ILE A 138 0.90 -8.93 -5.22
CA ILE A 138 0.04 -9.55 -4.19
C ILE A 138 -1.43 -9.12 -4.30
N PRO A 139 -1.76 -7.83 -4.55
CA PRO A 139 -3.16 -7.40 -4.68
C PRO A 139 -3.93 -8.02 -5.85
N ARG A 140 -3.27 -8.77 -6.75
CA ARG A 140 -3.95 -9.55 -7.81
C ARG A 140 -4.55 -10.86 -7.30
N TYR A 141 -4.08 -11.34 -6.14
CA TYR A 141 -4.41 -12.64 -5.58
C TYR A 141 -5.07 -12.51 -4.21
N VAL A 142 -4.69 -11.50 -3.43
CA VAL A 142 -5.28 -11.21 -2.13
C VAL A 142 -5.98 -9.87 -2.24
N ASP A 143 -7.31 -9.91 -2.34
CA ASP A 143 -8.13 -8.71 -2.30
C ASP A 143 -8.24 -8.24 -0.85
N THR A 144 -7.55 -7.14 -0.54
CA THR A 144 -7.60 -6.50 0.78
C THR A 144 -8.51 -5.28 0.79
N PHE A 145 -9.28 -5.05 -0.27
CA PHE A 145 -10.22 -3.95 -0.33
C PHE A 145 -11.27 -4.09 0.77
N GLU A 146 -11.50 -2.99 1.46
CA GLU A 146 -12.61 -2.81 2.37
C GLU A 146 -13.60 -1.91 1.65
N GLU A 147 -14.81 -2.41 1.41
CA GLU A 147 -15.89 -1.56 0.92
C GLU A 147 -16.08 -0.44 1.94
N GLU A 148 -15.73 0.79 1.56
CA GLU A 148 -15.99 1.96 2.39
C GLU A 148 -17.50 2.05 2.62
N GLU A 149 -17.91 2.34 3.86
CA GLU A 149 -19.33 2.54 4.13
C GLU A 149 -19.88 3.64 3.21
N PRO A 150 -21.05 3.44 2.62
CA PRO A 150 -21.64 4.41 1.71
C PRO A 150 -21.78 5.74 2.42
N ILE A 151 -21.12 6.77 1.89
CA ILE A 151 -21.19 8.12 2.42
C ILE A 151 -22.66 8.57 2.41
N ASP A 152 -23.18 8.98 3.56
CA ASP A 152 -24.49 9.59 3.65
C ASP A 152 -24.47 10.95 2.93
N MET A 153 -24.87 10.93 1.67
CA MET A 153 -24.91 12.12 0.82
C MET A 153 -25.89 13.18 1.34
N VAL A 154 -26.89 12.78 2.14
CA VAL A 154 -27.82 13.72 2.79
C VAL A 154 -27.12 14.45 3.93
N HIS A 155 -26.33 13.74 4.74
CA HIS A 155 -25.51 14.34 5.78
C HIS A 155 -24.50 15.34 5.19
N VAL A 156 -23.76 14.93 4.16
CA VAL A 156 -22.80 15.80 3.46
C VAL A 156 -23.49 17.03 2.88
N GLY A 157 -24.67 16.87 2.27
CA GLY A 157 -25.45 17.99 1.75
C GLY A 157 -25.91 18.98 2.83
N ASN A 158 -26.25 18.48 4.02
CA ASN A 158 -26.62 19.31 5.17
C ASN A 158 -25.41 20.05 5.74
N ASP A 159 -24.25 19.38 5.84
CA ASP A 159 -23.00 20.00 6.28
C ASP A 159 -22.56 21.11 5.33
N ILE A 160 -22.65 20.89 4.01
CA ILE A 160 -22.35 21.92 3.01
C ILE A 160 -23.26 23.15 3.20
N LYS A 161 -24.56 22.93 3.43
CA LYS A 161 -25.50 24.05 3.68
C LYS A 161 -25.15 24.78 4.96
N LYS A 162 -24.85 24.05 6.03
CA LYS A 162 -24.49 24.61 7.33
C LYS A 162 -23.20 25.43 7.23
N ILE A 163 -22.15 24.89 6.63
CA ILE A 163 -20.86 25.57 6.43
C ILE A 163 -21.05 26.84 5.61
N ARG A 164 -21.87 26.83 4.55
CA ARG A 164 -22.16 28.06 3.77
C ARG A 164 -22.91 29.11 4.58
N GLN A 165 -23.86 28.70 5.42
CA GLN A 165 -24.57 29.64 6.31
C GLN A 165 -23.61 30.24 7.34
N GLU A 166 -22.76 29.42 7.96
CA GLU A 166 -21.73 29.88 8.88
C GLU A 166 -20.76 30.84 8.18
N GLN A 167 -20.29 30.51 6.97
CA GLN A 167 -19.44 31.39 6.17
C GLN A 167 -20.08 32.76 5.94
N GLN A 168 -21.36 32.79 5.52
CA GLN A 168 -22.08 34.05 5.31
C GLN A 168 -22.21 34.89 6.57
N VAL A 169 -22.45 34.25 7.72
CA VAL A 169 -22.52 34.94 9.01
C VAL A 169 -21.15 35.51 9.38
N LEU A 170 -20.10 34.70 9.30
CA LEU A 170 -18.73 35.14 9.60
C LEU A 170 -18.26 36.27 8.67
N GLU A 171 -18.57 36.21 7.38
CA GLU A 171 -18.22 37.26 6.41
C GLU A 171 -18.93 38.58 6.75
N LYS A 172 -20.20 38.52 7.17
CA LYS A 172 -20.94 39.70 7.61
C LYS A 172 -20.34 40.29 8.89
N GLU A 173 -20.02 39.46 9.88
CA GLU A 173 -19.37 39.90 11.11
C GLU A 173 -17.99 40.52 10.83
N LEU A 174 -17.21 39.93 9.92
CA LEU A 174 -15.92 40.45 9.49
C LEU A 174 -16.08 41.80 8.78
N LEU A 175 -17.07 41.96 7.90
CA LEU A 175 -17.35 43.22 7.23
C LEU A 175 -17.76 44.33 8.21
N GLU A 176 -18.61 44.01 9.18
CA GLU A 176 -19.00 44.93 10.26
C GLU A 176 -17.79 45.35 11.09
N ALA A 177 -16.92 44.40 11.45
CA ALA A 177 -15.69 44.68 12.18
C ALA A 177 -14.75 45.60 11.39
N ILE A 178 -14.49 45.32 10.12
CA ILE A 178 -13.65 46.17 9.24
C ILE A 178 -14.25 47.56 9.08
N SER A 179 -15.57 47.66 8.90
CA SER A 179 -16.27 48.95 8.73
C SER A 179 -16.25 49.81 9.99
N SER A 180 -16.08 49.20 11.17
CA SER A 180 -16.00 49.91 12.46
C SER A 180 -14.60 50.45 12.79
N LEU A 181 -13.57 50.09 12.01
CA LEU A 181 -12.20 50.53 12.23
C LEU A 181 -12.06 52.02 11.93
N GLN A 182 -11.37 52.75 12.83
CA GLN A 182 -11.04 54.16 12.61
C GLN A 182 -9.91 54.28 11.57
N THR A 183 -10.08 55.18 10.60
CA THR A 183 -9.11 55.40 9.53
C THR A 183 -8.14 56.54 9.85
N THR A 184 -6.87 56.34 9.52
CA THR A 184 -5.88 57.41 9.35
C THR A 184 -5.65 57.66 7.84
N PRO A 185 -5.16 58.83 7.43
CA PRO A 185 -4.90 59.13 6.01
C PRO A 185 -3.96 58.12 5.32
N GLU A 186 -3.10 57.43 6.08
CA GLU A 186 -2.16 56.43 5.55
C GLU A 186 -2.81 55.07 5.27
N ASN A 187 -3.90 54.73 5.95
CA ASN A 187 -4.54 53.40 5.89
C ASN A 187 -5.89 53.39 5.14
N GLU A 188 -6.37 54.56 4.70
CA GLU A 188 -7.66 54.73 4.04
C GLU A 188 -7.77 53.95 2.72
N ALA A 189 -6.68 53.94 1.93
CA ALA A 189 -6.62 53.18 0.68
C ALA A 189 -6.67 51.65 0.90
N TRP A 190 -6.05 51.16 1.96
CA TRP A 190 -6.10 49.74 2.33
C TRP A 190 -7.50 49.33 2.79
N LEU A 191 -8.16 50.18 3.59
CA LEU A 191 -9.51 49.89 4.09
C LEU A 191 -10.54 49.85 2.95
N GLN A 192 -10.45 50.75 1.97
CA GLN A 192 -11.29 50.71 0.78
C GLN A 192 -11.08 49.41 -0.03
N GLY A 193 -9.82 49.01 -0.26
CA GLY A 193 -9.50 47.76 -0.94
C GLY A 193 -9.99 46.52 -0.18
N ALA A 194 -9.88 46.51 1.15
CA ALA A 194 -10.41 45.43 1.98
C ALA A 194 -11.94 45.31 1.87
N LEU A 195 -12.66 46.44 1.88
CA LEU A 195 -14.13 46.46 1.74
C LEU A 195 -14.60 46.05 0.34
N GLU A 196 -13.81 46.27 -0.71
CA GLU A 196 -14.14 45.83 -2.08
C GLU A 196 -14.08 44.31 -2.25
N VAL A 197 -13.13 43.63 -1.58
CA VAL A 197 -13.00 42.15 -1.62
C VAL A 197 -14.28 41.46 -1.15
N PHE A 198 -14.97 42.02 -0.15
CA PHE A 198 -16.18 41.44 0.44
C PHE A 198 -17.49 41.94 -0.20
N LYS A 199 -17.45 42.89 -1.14
CA LYS A 199 -18.64 43.41 -1.84
C LYS A 199 -19.00 42.62 -3.11
N HIS A 200 -18.14 41.72 -3.58
CA HIS A 200 -18.28 41.06 -4.88
C HIS A 200 -19.13 39.77 -4.91
N GLU A 201 -19.76 39.37 -3.81
CA GLU A 201 -20.57 38.14 -3.74
C GLU A 201 -22.08 38.37 -3.44
N GLN A 202 -22.64 39.55 -3.76
CA GLN A 202 -24.10 39.77 -3.76
C GLN A 202 -24.75 39.43 -5.10
#